data_AF-A0A949FJV2-F1
#
_entry.id   AF-A0A949FJV2-F1
#
_cell.length_a   1.000
_cell.length_b   1.000
_cell.length_c   1.000
_cell.angle_alpha   90.00
_cell.angle_beta   90.00
_cell.angle_gamma   90.00
#
_symmetry.space_group_name_H-M   'P 1'
#
loop_
_entity.id
_entity.type
_entity.pdbx_description
1 polymer ?
#
loop_
_entity_poly.entity_id
_entity_poly.type
_entity_poly.pdbx_seq_one_letter_code
_entity_poly.pdbx_strand_id
1 'polypeptide(L)'
;PYLVESYEMGEERGNPFFTMLYCPKGSLENFSGTKVNADYGRSMAIDILLGLKALHSNGKIHRDLKPQNILVDAQEHIRLTDFGIAGHLNLGHSEDGGKKIRLTTTDILGRPRERFGSYPYMPPEQLKPTNLLVTKLAANDIFSFGVTIYQVMTGKFPFGDLGNNDAELVEYIARVHQGKWTCITQHRPDLGVEWKQMIDGCLQPDYKRRFSAVDEILSILGARVPEVRKEAVTGVQLKVLQGEEHGKVYGLQDLVKEGRGTIVRIGRKDLEVRNDIELKDDLNCYISRRHATLERGDSDTWYIRDGQWVREGGRNTWKRSVNGTFLNGKEIDQNGARILSGDILTMGETTLKFMK
;
A
#
# COMPACT_ATOMS: atom_id res chain seq x y z
N PRO A 1 -14.53 8.05 -8.28
CA PRO A 1 -14.18 8.61 -9.60
C PRO A 1 -12.71 8.36 -10.00
N TYR A 2 -11.73 8.48 -9.11
CA TYR A 2 -10.30 8.36 -9.47
C TYR A 2 -9.80 6.93 -9.77
N LEU A 3 -10.67 5.93 -9.72
CA LEU A 3 -10.38 4.54 -10.07
C LEU A 3 -11.16 4.19 -11.34
N VAL A 4 -10.56 3.35 -12.18
CA VAL A 4 -11.26 2.76 -13.32
C VAL A 4 -12.39 1.86 -12.82
N GLU A 5 -13.55 1.98 -13.46
CA GLU A 5 -14.72 1.14 -13.18
C GLU A 5 -14.67 -0.12 -14.05
N SER A 6 -14.84 -1.28 -13.42
CA SER A 6 -15.02 -2.55 -14.12
C SER A 6 -16.50 -2.74 -14.47
N TYR A 7 -16.81 -3.16 -15.69
CA TYR A 7 -18.20 -3.37 -16.14
C TYR A 7 -18.59 -4.84 -16.14
N GLU A 8 -17.73 -5.72 -16.67
CA GLU A 8 -18.01 -7.14 -16.81
C GLU A 8 -16.74 -7.95 -16.58
N MET A 9 -16.89 -9.19 -16.11
CA MET A 9 -15.83 -10.20 -16.10
C MET A 9 -16.44 -11.54 -16.51
N GLY A 10 -15.67 -12.38 -17.19
CA GLY A 10 -16.14 -13.67 -17.67
C GLY A 10 -15.05 -14.49 -18.32
N GLU A 11 -15.46 -15.53 -19.03
CA GLU A 11 -14.58 -16.37 -19.84
C GLU A 11 -15.14 -16.49 -21.25
N GLU A 12 -14.31 -16.23 -22.25
CA GLU A 12 -14.65 -16.42 -23.66
C GLU A 12 -13.71 -17.48 -24.22
N ARG A 13 -14.27 -18.64 -24.58
CA ARG A 13 -13.52 -19.81 -25.13
C ARG A 13 -12.35 -20.24 -24.25
N GLY A 14 -12.55 -20.21 -22.93
CA GLY A 14 -11.54 -20.59 -21.93
C GLY A 14 -10.50 -19.51 -21.64
N ASN A 15 -10.62 -18.30 -22.21
CA ASN A 15 -9.78 -17.17 -21.85
C ASN A 15 -10.54 -16.24 -20.90
N PRO A 16 -10.00 -15.95 -19.71
CA PRO A 16 -10.61 -14.98 -18.81
C PRO A 16 -10.55 -13.59 -19.44
N PHE A 17 -11.65 -12.85 -19.35
CA PHE A 17 -11.72 -11.45 -19.76
C PHE A 17 -12.37 -10.60 -18.67
N PHE A 18 -12.08 -9.32 -18.69
CA PHE A 18 -12.88 -8.31 -18.02
C PHE A 18 -12.91 -7.05 -18.87
N THR A 19 -13.96 -6.25 -18.72
CA THR A 19 -14.16 -4.98 -19.40
C THR A 19 -14.18 -3.85 -18.39
N MET A 20 -13.76 -2.67 -18.82
CA MET A 20 -13.60 -1.52 -17.95
C MET A 20 -13.80 -0.21 -18.71
N LEU A 21 -13.93 0.90 -17.97
CA LEU A 21 -14.03 2.25 -18.53
C LEU A 21 -12.90 2.52 -19.52
N TYR A 22 -13.27 2.87 -20.75
CA TYR A 22 -12.32 3.26 -21.79
C TYR A 22 -11.83 4.70 -21.57
N CYS A 23 -10.51 4.86 -21.48
CA CYS A 23 -9.84 6.15 -21.30
C CYS A 23 -9.16 6.56 -22.62
N PRO A 24 -9.79 7.41 -23.45
CA PRO A 24 -9.38 7.63 -24.84
C PRO A 24 -8.03 8.35 -24.99
N LYS A 25 -7.53 9.03 -23.96
CA LYS A 25 -6.22 9.71 -23.98
C LYS A 25 -5.06 8.78 -23.60
N GLY A 26 -5.34 7.49 -23.34
CA GLY A 26 -4.33 6.49 -23.02
C GLY A 26 -3.80 6.64 -21.59
N SER A 27 -2.55 6.24 -21.39
CA SER A 27 -1.88 6.27 -20.08
C SER A 27 -0.91 7.45 -19.96
N LEU A 28 -0.48 7.76 -18.74
CA LEU A 28 0.55 8.78 -18.47
C LEU A 28 1.93 8.42 -19.06
N GLU A 29 2.14 7.17 -19.49
CA GLU A 29 3.34 6.78 -20.25
C GLU A 29 3.53 7.68 -21.47
N ASN A 30 2.44 8.02 -22.16
CA ASN A 30 2.43 8.89 -23.35
C ASN A 30 2.85 10.35 -23.03
N PHE A 31 2.83 10.74 -21.76
CA PHE A 31 3.17 12.09 -21.31
C PHE A 31 4.64 12.20 -20.89
N SER A 32 5.35 11.08 -20.71
CA SER A 32 6.78 11.06 -20.38
C SER A 32 7.60 11.75 -21.48
N GLY A 33 8.33 12.81 -21.11
CA GLY A 33 9.14 13.58 -22.05
C GLY A 33 8.41 14.74 -22.73
N THR A 34 7.10 14.89 -22.52
CA THR A 34 6.36 16.09 -22.92
C THR A 34 6.42 17.16 -21.83
N LYS A 35 6.46 18.44 -22.21
CA LYS A 35 6.48 19.53 -21.21
C LYS A 35 5.07 19.74 -20.63
N VAL A 36 4.79 19.07 -19.53
CA VAL A 36 3.58 19.27 -18.72
C VAL A 36 3.65 20.60 -17.98
N ASN A 37 2.62 21.45 -18.13
CA ASN A 37 2.54 22.72 -17.38
C ASN A 37 2.29 22.45 -15.88
N ALA A 38 2.69 23.40 -15.02
CA ALA A 38 2.67 23.20 -13.57
C ALA A 38 1.26 22.96 -12.99
N ASP A 39 0.25 23.68 -13.50
CA ASP A 39 -1.13 23.59 -12.99
C ASP A 39 -1.79 22.26 -13.33
N TYR A 40 -1.64 21.81 -14.58
CA TYR A 40 -2.12 20.50 -15.00
C TYR A 40 -1.36 19.38 -14.28
N GLY A 41 -0.03 19.52 -14.13
CA GLY A 41 0.77 18.63 -13.30
C GLY A 41 0.25 18.50 -11.87
N ARG A 42 -0.13 19.63 -11.26
CA ARG A 42 -0.72 19.67 -9.92
C ARG A 42 -2.07 18.97 -9.88
N SER A 43 -2.92 19.20 -10.88
CA SER A 43 -4.22 18.53 -11.00
C SER A 43 -4.05 17.01 -11.11
N MET A 44 -3.13 16.54 -11.96
CA MET A 44 -2.83 15.12 -12.11
C MET A 44 -2.33 14.51 -10.79
N ALA A 45 -1.41 15.19 -10.10
CA ALA A 45 -0.91 14.75 -8.81
C ALA A 45 -2.05 14.59 -7.79
N ILE A 46 -2.96 15.56 -7.70
CA ILE A 46 -4.12 15.51 -6.81
C ILE A 46 -5.04 14.33 -7.15
N ASP A 47 -5.39 14.14 -8.42
CA ASP A 47 -6.29 13.03 -8.82
C ASP A 47 -5.66 11.65 -8.51
N ILE A 48 -4.36 11.47 -8.77
CA ILE A 48 -3.64 10.24 -8.43
C ILE A 48 -3.69 9.98 -6.92
N LEU A 49 -3.40 11.01 -6.12
CA LEU A 49 -3.41 10.94 -4.66
C LEU A 49 -4.83 10.63 -4.14
N LEU A 50 -5.87 11.23 -4.71
CA LEU A 50 -7.25 10.92 -4.32
C LEU A 50 -7.64 9.47 -4.70
N GLY A 51 -7.12 8.94 -5.81
CA GLY A 51 -7.25 7.52 -6.16
C GLY A 51 -6.54 6.59 -5.15
N LEU A 52 -5.30 6.91 -4.78
CA LEU A 52 -4.56 6.17 -3.75
C LEU A 52 -5.27 6.22 -2.40
N LYS A 53 -5.76 7.39 -2.00
CA LYS A 53 -6.56 7.56 -0.77
C LYS A 53 -7.81 6.66 -0.80
N ALA A 54 -8.50 6.59 -1.94
CA ALA A 54 -9.66 5.71 -2.10
C ALA A 54 -9.30 4.22 -1.94
N LEU A 55 -8.15 3.78 -2.47
CA LEU A 55 -7.65 2.42 -2.26
C LEU A 55 -7.27 2.17 -0.79
N HIS A 56 -6.45 3.04 -0.22
CA HIS A 56 -5.89 2.90 1.14
C HIS A 56 -6.98 2.89 2.20
N SER A 57 -8.01 3.74 2.07
CA SER A 57 -9.18 3.77 2.98
C SER A 57 -10.08 2.52 2.90
N ASN A 58 -9.87 1.70 1.87
CA ASN A 58 -10.47 0.37 1.69
C ASN A 58 -9.45 -0.75 1.92
N GLY A 59 -8.33 -0.46 2.60
CA GLY A 59 -7.31 -1.45 2.95
C GLY A 59 -6.56 -2.03 1.74
N LYS A 60 -6.70 -1.44 0.56
CA LYS A 60 -6.02 -1.86 -0.66
C LYS A 60 -4.79 -1.00 -0.89
N ILE A 61 -3.78 -1.60 -1.50
CA ILE A 61 -2.54 -0.95 -1.91
C ILE A 61 -2.37 -1.27 -3.39
N HIS A 62 -1.98 -0.28 -4.18
CA HIS A 62 -1.85 -0.40 -5.63
C HIS A 62 -0.72 -1.36 -6.01
N ARG A 63 0.45 -1.23 -5.37
CA ARG A 63 1.66 -2.08 -5.48
C ARG A 63 2.47 -1.99 -6.79
N ASP A 64 1.89 -1.48 -7.85
CA ASP A 64 2.56 -1.27 -9.15
C ASP A 64 2.13 0.08 -9.75
N LEU A 65 2.19 1.15 -8.95
CA LEU A 65 1.84 2.48 -9.43
C LEU A 65 2.96 2.99 -10.34
N LYS A 66 2.64 3.22 -11.61
CA LYS A 66 3.55 3.68 -12.65
C LYS A 66 2.77 4.34 -13.78
N PRO A 67 3.40 5.13 -14.68
CA PRO A 67 2.67 5.86 -15.72
C PRO A 67 1.76 5.00 -16.61
N GLN A 68 2.12 3.73 -16.85
CA GLN A 68 1.30 2.78 -17.64
C GLN A 68 -0.04 2.45 -16.97
N ASN A 69 -0.09 2.47 -15.64
CA ASN A 69 -1.25 2.07 -14.84
C ASN A 69 -2.09 3.28 -14.39
N ILE A 70 -1.85 4.45 -15.00
CA ILE A 70 -2.53 5.70 -14.73
C ILE A 70 -3.11 6.21 -16.04
N LEU A 71 -4.43 6.10 -16.19
CA LEU A 71 -5.14 6.43 -17.42
C LEU A 71 -5.71 7.85 -17.37
N VAL A 72 -5.89 8.44 -18.55
CA VAL A 72 -6.47 9.77 -18.74
C VAL A 72 -7.80 9.65 -19.49
N ASP A 73 -8.89 10.06 -18.85
CA ASP A 73 -10.21 10.02 -19.46
C ASP A 73 -10.45 11.17 -20.47
N ALA A 74 -11.62 11.19 -21.10
CA ALA A 74 -11.96 12.18 -22.12
C ALA A 74 -11.94 13.62 -21.57
N GLN A 75 -12.18 13.79 -20.27
CA GLN A 75 -12.23 15.07 -19.56
C GLN A 75 -10.87 15.46 -18.94
N GLU A 76 -9.79 14.71 -19.23
CA GLU A 76 -8.46 14.92 -18.64
C GLU A 76 -8.37 14.61 -17.15
N HIS A 77 -9.33 13.85 -16.60
CA HIS A 77 -9.21 13.34 -15.24
C HIS A 77 -8.39 12.05 -15.22
N ILE A 78 -7.68 11.88 -14.11
CA ILE A 78 -6.86 10.69 -13.90
C ILE A 78 -7.69 9.54 -13.33
N ARG A 79 -7.46 8.32 -13.86
CA ARG A 79 -8.05 7.07 -13.39
C ARG A 79 -6.95 6.03 -13.13
N LEU A 80 -6.86 5.51 -11.91
CA LEU A 80 -5.93 4.41 -11.60
C LEU A 80 -6.51 3.06 -12.06
N THR A 81 -5.65 2.21 -12.63
CA THR A 81 -5.98 0.84 -13.09
C THR A 81 -4.96 -0.18 -12.56
N ASP A 82 -5.23 -1.47 -12.74
CA ASP A 82 -4.33 -2.59 -12.40
C ASP A 82 -3.88 -2.63 -10.92
N PHE A 83 -4.65 -1.99 -10.04
CA PHE A 83 -4.41 -2.02 -8.60
C PHE A 83 -4.67 -3.42 -8.03
N GLY A 84 -3.72 -3.94 -7.24
CA GLY A 84 -3.88 -5.21 -6.53
C GLY A 84 -3.70 -6.50 -7.35
N ILE A 85 -3.55 -6.40 -8.69
CA ILE A 85 -3.32 -7.58 -9.56
C ILE A 85 -1.84 -8.00 -9.56
N ALA A 86 -0.91 -7.05 -9.52
CA ALA A 86 0.53 -7.31 -9.66
C ALA A 86 1.20 -7.99 -8.44
N GLY A 87 0.62 -7.86 -7.25
CA GLY A 87 1.20 -8.42 -6.02
C GLY A 87 1.23 -9.95 -5.97
N HIS A 88 0.42 -10.63 -6.79
CA HIS A 88 0.41 -12.09 -6.89
C HIS A 88 1.25 -12.62 -8.06
N LEU A 89 1.46 -11.83 -9.12
CA LEU A 89 2.12 -12.28 -10.36
C LEU A 89 3.66 -12.23 -10.33
N ASN A 90 4.24 -11.37 -9.48
CA ASN A 90 5.70 -11.27 -9.33
C ASN A 90 6.30 -12.30 -8.36
N LEU A 91 5.46 -13.06 -7.65
CA LEU A 91 5.86 -14.22 -6.87
C LEU A 91 5.81 -15.48 -7.75
N GLY A 92 6.69 -15.55 -8.74
CA GLY A 92 6.91 -16.80 -9.46
C GLY A 92 7.59 -17.80 -8.51
N HIS A 93 6.91 -18.90 -8.16
CA HIS A 93 7.59 -20.09 -7.68
C HIS A 93 8.37 -20.67 -8.87
N SER A 94 9.69 -20.68 -8.82
CA SER A 94 10.46 -21.55 -9.71
C SER A 94 10.36 -22.99 -9.19
N GLU A 95 10.30 -23.97 -10.10
CA GLU A 95 10.20 -25.41 -9.77
C GLU A 95 11.32 -25.90 -8.82
N ASP A 96 12.44 -25.16 -8.73
CA ASP A 96 13.55 -25.42 -7.80
C ASP A 96 13.43 -24.77 -6.39
N GLY A 97 12.25 -24.26 -6.00
CA GLY A 97 12.01 -23.75 -4.63
C GLY A 97 12.69 -22.41 -4.28
N GLY A 98 13.39 -21.77 -5.22
CA GLY A 98 13.89 -20.40 -5.06
C GLY A 98 12.84 -19.33 -5.37
N LYS A 99 12.69 -18.29 -4.53
CA LYS A 99 11.95 -17.07 -4.91
C LYS A 99 12.83 -16.26 -5.88
N LYS A 100 12.60 -16.34 -7.19
CA LYS A 100 13.22 -15.43 -8.18
C LYS A 100 12.23 -14.33 -8.56
N ILE A 101 12.66 -13.08 -8.45
CA ILE A 101 11.95 -11.92 -9.00
C ILE A 101 11.96 -12.07 -10.53
N ARG A 102 10.80 -12.08 -11.18
CA ARG A 102 10.71 -12.14 -12.65
C ARG A 102 11.32 -10.88 -13.26
N LEU A 103 12.43 -11.05 -13.98
CA LEU A 103 13.23 -10.01 -14.64
C LEU A 103 12.69 -9.62 -16.04
N THR A 104 11.56 -10.18 -16.45
CA THR A 104 10.90 -9.86 -17.73
C THR A 104 9.39 -9.94 -17.55
N THR A 105 8.67 -8.96 -18.09
CA THR A 105 7.23 -9.08 -18.35
C THR A 105 7.04 -9.34 -19.84
N THR A 106 6.35 -10.43 -20.17
CA THR A 106 5.79 -10.64 -21.50
C THR A 106 4.39 -10.06 -21.53
N ASP A 107 4.01 -9.38 -22.61
CA ASP A 107 2.61 -9.04 -22.83
C ASP A 107 1.76 -10.31 -23.02
N ILE A 108 0.45 -10.13 -23.12
CA ILE A 108 -0.54 -11.21 -23.35
C ILE A 108 -0.28 -11.96 -24.68
N LEU A 109 0.58 -11.40 -25.55
CA LEU A 109 1.00 -11.95 -26.84
C LEU A 109 2.40 -12.57 -26.78
N GLY A 110 2.99 -12.71 -25.59
CA GLY A 110 4.32 -13.31 -25.40
C GLY A 110 5.49 -12.42 -25.84
N ARG A 111 5.25 -11.14 -26.13
CA ARG A 111 6.31 -10.21 -26.57
C ARG A 111 7.08 -9.69 -25.36
N PRO A 112 8.42 -9.68 -25.39
CA PRO A 112 9.22 -9.11 -24.31
C PRO A 112 8.94 -7.60 -24.20
N ARG A 113 8.48 -7.13 -23.04
CA ARG A 113 8.56 -5.71 -22.66
C ARG A 113 9.90 -5.42 -22.00
N GLU A 114 10.26 -4.13 -21.92
CA GLU A 114 11.49 -3.62 -21.30
C GLU A 114 11.91 -4.42 -20.07
N ARG A 115 13.17 -4.86 -20.02
CA ARG A 115 13.73 -5.76 -18.99
C ARG A 115 13.50 -5.28 -17.55
N PHE A 116 13.21 -4.00 -17.33
CA PHE A 116 13.13 -3.41 -15.99
C PHE A 116 11.83 -2.61 -15.69
N GLY A 117 10.76 -2.77 -16.47
CA GLY A 117 9.64 -1.81 -16.54
C GLY A 117 9.00 -1.31 -15.23
N SER A 118 9.06 -2.05 -14.11
CA SER A 118 8.55 -1.60 -12.80
C SER A 118 9.63 -1.22 -11.77
N TYR A 119 10.91 -1.61 -11.97
CA TYR A 119 12.01 -1.32 -11.04
C TYR A 119 12.18 0.16 -10.68
N PRO A 120 12.02 1.14 -11.60
CA PRO A 120 12.24 2.53 -11.27
C PRO A 120 11.33 3.02 -10.13
N TYR A 121 10.11 2.51 -10.09
CA TYR A 121 9.03 2.94 -9.21
C TYR A 121 8.95 2.14 -7.91
N MET A 122 9.76 1.08 -7.77
CA MET A 122 9.76 0.24 -6.57
C MET A 122 10.54 0.92 -5.44
N PRO A 123 9.98 1.05 -4.23
CA PRO A 123 10.71 1.51 -3.06
C PRO A 123 11.83 0.54 -2.66
N PRO A 124 12.89 1.03 -1.99
CA PRO A 124 14.07 0.23 -1.64
C PRO A 124 13.76 -1.04 -0.83
N GLU A 125 12.75 -1.00 0.03
CA GLU A 125 12.30 -2.18 0.80
C GLU A 125 11.68 -3.28 -0.07
N GLN A 126 11.15 -2.97 -1.27
CA GLN A 126 10.67 -3.98 -2.23
C GLN A 126 11.79 -4.59 -3.07
N LEU A 127 12.93 -3.91 -3.18
CA LEU A 127 14.09 -4.37 -3.95
C LEU A 127 14.93 -5.40 -3.18
N LYS A 128 14.68 -5.59 -1.89
CA LYS A 128 15.37 -6.60 -1.05
C LYS A 128 14.58 -7.91 -1.03
N PRO A 129 15.19 -9.06 -1.39
CA PRO A 129 14.51 -10.37 -1.39
C PRO A 129 13.94 -10.78 -0.02
N THR A 130 14.57 -10.33 1.07
CA THR A 130 14.17 -10.64 2.46
C THR A 130 13.00 -9.79 2.96
N ASN A 131 12.72 -8.66 2.32
CA ASN A 131 11.76 -7.66 2.81
C ASN A 131 10.44 -7.68 2.05
N LEU A 132 10.21 -8.65 1.16
CA LEU A 132 8.95 -8.89 0.44
C LEU A 132 7.71 -9.03 1.34
N LEU A 133 7.88 -8.99 2.67
CA LEU A 133 6.87 -9.22 3.70
C LEU A 133 6.45 -7.94 4.45
N VAL A 134 7.31 -6.92 4.50
CA VAL A 134 7.02 -5.58 5.10
C VAL A 134 6.29 -4.68 4.10
N THR A 135 6.08 -5.16 2.87
CA THR A 135 5.81 -4.40 1.63
C THR A 135 4.33 -4.16 1.33
N LYS A 136 3.48 -4.17 2.35
CA LYS A 136 2.05 -3.85 2.24
C LYS A 136 1.72 -2.61 3.07
N LEU A 137 2.46 -1.54 2.82
CA LEU A 137 2.21 -0.23 3.41
C LEU A 137 1.74 0.76 2.34
N ALA A 138 0.86 1.68 2.74
CA ALA A 138 0.49 2.85 1.94
C ALA A 138 1.73 3.66 1.50
N ALA A 139 2.77 3.66 2.34
CA ALA A 139 4.07 4.25 2.07
C ALA A 139 4.75 3.72 0.78
N ASN A 140 4.43 2.51 0.33
CA ASN A 140 4.99 1.97 -0.91
C ASN A 140 4.42 2.69 -2.13
N ASP A 141 3.08 2.82 -2.19
CA ASP A 141 2.42 3.56 -3.26
C ASP A 141 2.83 5.03 -3.26
N ILE A 142 3.09 5.61 -2.09
CA ILE A 142 3.60 6.99 -1.94
C ILE A 142 4.98 7.15 -2.59
N PHE A 143 5.88 6.19 -2.41
CA PHE A 143 7.19 6.22 -3.09
C PHE A 143 7.01 6.13 -4.60
N SER A 144 6.23 5.14 -5.05
CA SER A 144 5.95 4.94 -6.47
C SER A 144 5.27 6.17 -7.10
N PHE A 145 4.39 6.85 -6.35
CA PHE A 145 3.79 8.12 -6.74
C PHE A 145 4.85 9.20 -6.93
N GLY A 146 5.76 9.36 -5.96
CA GLY A 146 6.85 10.32 -6.03
C GLY A 146 7.71 10.14 -7.28
N VAL A 147 8.10 8.90 -7.60
CA VAL A 147 8.87 8.59 -8.82
C VAL A 147 8.04 8.87 -10.08
N THR A 148 6.79 8.40 -10.11
CA THR A 148 5.89 8.56 -11.26
C THR A 148 5.68 10.03 -11.60
N ILE A 149 5.28 10.85 -10.62
CA ILE A 149 4.99 12.26 -10.89
C ILE A 149 6.26 13.05 -11.19
N TYR A 150 7.40 12.71 -10.58
CA TYR A 150 8.69 13.28 -10.95
C TYR A 150 9.00 13.03 -12.43
N GLN A 151 8.83 11.79 -12.90
CA GLN A 151 9.08 11.43 -14.29
C GLN A 151 8.12 12.13 -15.25
N VAL A 152 6.82 12.18 -14.93
CA VAL A 152 5.83 12.88 -15.77
C VAL A 152 6.17 14.37 -15.87
N MET A 153 6.62 15.01 -14.79
CA MET A 153 6.91 16.45 -14.78
C MET A 153 8.26 16.82 -15.40
N THR A 154 9.24 15.91 -15.40
CA THR A 154 10.63 16.19 -15.82
C THR A 154 11.09 15.43 -17.06
N GLY A 155 10.39 14.35 -17.42
CA GLY A 155 10.84 13.37 -18.41
C GLY A 155 12.02 12.50 -17.95
N LYS A 156 12.44 12.59 -16.68
CA LYS A 156 13.63 11.90 -16.14
C LYS A 156 13.29 11.13 -14.87
N PHE A 157 14.09 10.13 -14.52
CA PHE A 157 13.97 9.47 -13.22
C PHE A 157 14.69 10.26 -12.11
N PRO A 158 14.17 10.23 -10.87
CA PRO A 158 14.77 10.96 -9.75
C PRO A 158 16.15 10.42 -9.35
N PHE A 159 16.41 9.13 -9.54
CA PHE A 159 17.67 8.47 -9.17
C PHE A 159 18.61 8.26 -10.37
N GLY A 160 18.42 9.02 -11.45
CA GLY A 160 19.16 8.89 -12.71
C GLY A 160 18.69 7.70 -13.55
N ASP A 161 19.40 7.43 -14.63
CA ASP A 161 19.02 6.35 -15.55
C ASP A 161 19.22 4.96 -14.93
N LEU A 162 18.35 4.02 -15.30
CA LEU A 162 18.44 2.62 -14.85
C LEU A 162 19.60 1.87 -15.50
N GLY A 163 20.07 2.37 -16.63
CA GLY A 163 21.07 1.71 -17.44
C GLY A 163 20.52 0.56 -18.29
N ASN A 164 21.42 -0.04 -19.05
CA ASN A 164 21.12 -1.07 -20.05
C ASN A 164 21.68 -2.45 -19.66
N ASN A 165 22.33 -2.56 -18.50
CA ASN A 165 22.93 -3.80 -18.00
C ASN A 165 22.78 -3.94 -16.48
N ASP A 166 23.07 -5.13 -15.96
CA ASP A 166 22.89 -5.48 -14.56
C ASP A 166 23.76 -4.64 -13.60
N ALA A 167 24.96 -4.22 -14.03
CA ALA A 167 25.85 -3.42 -13.18
C ALA A 167 25.31 -2.00 -12.97
N GLU A 168 24.79 -1.37 -14.02
CA GLU A 168 24.15 -0.05 -13.94
C GLU A 168 22.84 -0.12 -13.14
N LEU A 169 22.07 -1.20 -13.26
CA LEU A 169 20.90 -1.42 -12.42
C LEU A 169 21.28 -1.51 -10.94
N VAL A 170 22.35 -2.24 -10.60
CA VAL A 170 22.85 -2.32 -9.22
C VAL A 170 23.24 -0.93 -8.70
N GLU A 171 23.85 -0.09 -9.55
CA GLU A 171 24.17 1.29 -9.19
C GLU A 171 22.91 2.13 -8.97
N TYR A 172 21.90 2.03 -9.83
CA TYR A 172 20.60 2.68 -9.65
C TYR A 172 19.97 2.27 -8.31
N ILE A 173 19.92 0.97 -8.04
CA ILE A 173 19.39 0.42 -6.78
C ILE A 173 20.20 0.96 -5.58
N ALA A 174 21.52 1.09 -5.70
CA ALA A 174 22.35 1.69 -4.65
C ALA A 174 22.00 3.16 -4.39
N ARG A 175 21.75 3.96 -5.45
CA ARG A 175 21.31 5.36 -5.32
C ARG A 175 19.95 5.47 -4.63
N VAL A 176 19.01 4.58 -4.97
CA VAL A 176 17.69 4.48 -4.32
C VAL A 176 17.85 4.20 -2.82
N HIS A 177 18.67 3.22 -2.44
CA HIS A 177 18.90 2.88 -1.03
C HIS A 177 19.60 4.01 -0.25
N GLN A 178 20.49 4.76 -0.90
CA GLN A 178 21.21 5.88 -0.29
C GLN A 178 20.38 7.17 -0.23
N GLY A 179 19.19 7.21 -0.85
CA GLY A 179 18.39 8.44 -0.92
C GLY A 179 19.05 9.54 -1.75
N LYS A 180 19.74 9.16 -2.83
CA LYS A 180 20.41 10.10 -3.72
C LYS A 180 19.54 10.43 -4.92
N TRP A 181 18.45 11.17 -4.70
CA TRP A 181 17.64 11.72 -5.79
C TRP A 181 18.05 13.13 -6.17
N THR A 182 17.82 13.49 -7.43
CA THR A 182 17.95 14.85 -7.94
C THR A 182 16.73 15.67 -7.54
N CYS A 183 16.96 16.89 -7.04
CA CYS A 183 15.86 17.79 -6.68
C CYS A 183 15.09 18.22 -7.93
N ILE A 184 13.76 18.10 -7.91
CA ILE A 184 12.90 18.36 -9.08
C ILE A 184 13.11 19.77 -9.67
N THR A 185 13.37 20.76 -8.82
CA THR A 185 13.62 22.15 -9.23
C THR A 185 14.92 22.35 -10.01
N GLN A 186 15.85 21.39 -9.99
CA GLN A 186 17.02 21.40 -10.87
C GLN A 186 16.66 21.12 -12.34
N HIS A 187 15.56 20.41 -12.59
CA HIS A 187 15.06 20.14 -13.94
C HIS A 187 13.89 21.05 -14.32
N ARG A 188 13.10 21.47 -13.33
CA ARG A 188 11.93 22.32 -13.49
C ARG A 188 11.95 23.48 -12.49
N PRO A 189 12.77 24.54 -12.72
CA PRO A 189 12.86 25.70 -11.82
C PRO A 189 11.56 26.49 -11.68
N ASP A 190 10.61 26.28 -12.59
CA ASP A 190 9.27 26.87 -12.57
C ASP A 190 8.32 26.23 -11.54
N LEU A 191 8.68 25.07 -10.97
CA LEU A 191 7.87 24.43 -9.93
C LEU A 191 8.14 25.04 -8.56
N GLY A 192 7.07 25.32 -7.82
CA GLY A 192 7.12 25.91 -6.48
C GLY A 192 7.70 24.99 -5.39
N VAL A 193 7.88 25.56 -4.19
CA VAL A 193 8.46 24.87 -3.02
C VAL A 193 7.65 23.64 -2.59
N GLU A 194 6.34 23.65 -2.83
CA GLU A 194 5.43 22.55 -2.53
C GLU A 194 5.81 21.27 -3.29
N TRP A 195 6.27 21.38 -4.54
CA TRP A 195 6.72 20.24 -5.33
C TRP A 195 7.96 19.61 -4.74
N LYS A 196 8.92 20.44 -4.33
CA LYS A 196 10.13 19.97 -3.65
C LYS A 196 9.78 19.25 -2.36
N GLN A 197 8.94 19.86 -1.50
CA GLN A 197 8.53 19.27 -0.22
C GLN A 197 7.82 17.94 -0.41
N MET A 198 6.88 17.87 -1.37
CA MET A 198 6.17 16.64 -1.70
C MET A 198 7.13 15.54 -2.16
N ILE A 199 7.97 15.81 -3.16
CA ILE A 199 8.88 14.80 -3.72
C ILE A 199 9.88 14.32 -2.67
N ASP A 200 10.48 15.23 -1.90
CA ASP A 200 11.46 14.88 -0.86
C ASP A 200 10.85 13.99 0.22
N GLY A 201 9.58 14.22 0.61
CA GLY A 201 8.90 13.38 1.59
C GLY A 201 8.42 12.03 1.01
N CYS A 202 8.15 11.96 -0.30
CA CYS A 202 7.79 10.70 -0.97
C CYS A 202 9.01 9.79 -1.21
N LEU A 203 10.17 10.36 -1.56
CA LEU A 203 11.36 9.61 -1.98
C LEU A 203 12.28 9.20 -0.81
N GLN A 204 11.85 9.36 0.43
CA GLN A 204 12.58 8.88 1.60
C GLN A 204 12.82 7.35 1.51
N PRO A 205 14.08 6.86 1.59
CA PRO A 205 14.39 5.44 1.50
C PRO A 205 13.87 4.66 2.70
N ASP A 206 13.96 5.24 3.89
CA ASP A 206 13.36 4.67 5.09
C ASP A 206 11.87 4.96 5.10
N TYR A 207 11.04 3.93 4.93
CA TYR A 207 9.59 4.04 4.94
C TYR A 207 9.05 4.63 6.25
N LYS A 208 9.80 4.57 7.36
CA LYS A 208 9.42 5.18 8.64
C LYS A 208 9.54 6.71 8.64
N ARG A 209 10.35 7.26 7.74
CA ARG A 209 10.54 8.70 7.53
C ARG A 209 9.75 9.23 6.33
N ARG A 210 9.30 8.34 5.45
CA ARG A 210 8.40 8.64 4.33
C ARG A 210 7.03 9.04 4.85
N PHE A 211 6.28 9.84 4.07
CA PHE A 211 4.89 10.10 4.39
C PHE A 211 4.13 8.79 4.63
N SER A 212 3.32 8.79 5.69
CA SER A 212 2.58 7.61 6.14
C SER A 212 1.19 7.56 5.51
N ALA A 213 0.64 8.73 5.19
CA ALA A 213 -0.68 8.88 4.59
C ALA A 213 -0.66 9.88 3.42
N VAL A 214 -1.51 9.61 2.42
CA VAL A 214 -1.70 10.47 1.26
C VAL A 214 -2.26 11.86 1.64
N ASP A 215 -3.01 11.94 2.73
CA ASP A 215 -3.54 13.19 3.28
C ASP A 215 -2.46 14.25 3.58
N GLU A 216 -1.28 13.81 4.03
CA GLU A 216 -0.15 14.70 4.30
C GLU A 216 0.29 15.42 3.02
N ILE A 217 0.27 14.70 1.90
CA ILE A 217 0.68 15.20 0.58
C ILE A 217 -0.41 16.11 -0.01
N LEU A 218 -1.67 15.69 0.08
CA LEU A 218 -2.81 16.51 -0.39
C LEU A 218 -2.86 17.86 0.31
N SER A 219 -2.54 17.90 1.61
CA SER A 219 -2.42 19.13 2.40
C SER A 219 -1.32 20.06 1.86
N ILE A 220 -0.14 19.53 1.53
CA ILE A 220 0.96 20.29 0.91
C ILE A 220 0.52 20.89 -0.44
N LEU A 221 -0.26 20.14 -1.23
CA LEU A 221 -0.82 20.61 -2.49
C LEU A 221 -2.05 21.51 -2.33
N GLY A 222 -2.47 21.84 -1.09
CA GLY A 222 -3.64 22.69 -0.84
C GLY A 222 -4.96 22.10 -1.36
N ALA A 223 -5.02 20.78 -1.56
CA ALA A 223 -6.19 20.11 -2.10
C ALA A 223 -7.27 19.97 -1.02
N ARG A 224 -8.53 20.22 -1.39
CA ARG A 224 -9.66 19.89 -0.52
C ARG A 224 -9.87 18.38 -0.56
N VAL A 225 -9.67 17.73 0.57
CA VAL A 225 -9.96 16.30 0.72
C VAL A 225 -11.46 16.13 0.95
N PRO A 226 -12.19 15.41 0.07
CA PRO A 226 -13.59 15.12 0.31
C PRO A 226 -13.75 14.34 1.63
N GLU A 227 -14.68 14.77 2.49
CA GLU A 227 -15.02 13.97 3.67
C GLU A 227 -15.59 12.62 3.22
N VAL A 228 -14.96 11.53 3.63
CA VAL A 228 -15.49 10.19 3.43
C VAL A 228 -16.73 10.06 4.31
N ARG A 229 -17.89 9.77 3.69
CA ARG A 229 -19.11 9.46 4.44
C ARG A 229 -18.81 8.29 5.37
N LYS A 230 -18.89 8.52 6.68
CA LYS A 230 -18.80 7.46 7.67
C LYS A 230 -20.04 6.58 7.49
N GLU A 231 -19.83 5.30 7.22
CA GLU A 231 -20.91 4.33 7.22
C GLU A 231 -21.55 4.32 8.61
N ALA A 232 -22.88 4.42 8.69
CA ALA A 232 -23.58 4.25 9.93
C ALA A 232 -23.49 2.77 10.32
N VAL A 233 -22.82 2.50 11.44
CA VAL A 233 -22.58 1.15 11.93
C VAL A 233 -23.24 0.99 13.30
N THR A 234 -23.88 -0.16 13.53
CA THR A 234 -24.41 -0.53 14.84
C THR A 234 -23.31 -1.16 15.69
N GLY A 235 -22.80 -0.42 16.68
CA GLY A 235 -21.83 -0.92 17.64
C GLY A 235 -20.37 -0.86 17.16
N VAL A 236 -19.46 -1.42 17.96
CA VAL A 236 -18.03 -1.43 17.65
C VAL A 236 -17.65 -2.75 17.00
N GLN A 237 -17.06 -2.70 15.81
CA GLN A 237 -16.73 -3.87 15.02
C GLN A 237 -15.41 -3.73 14.25
N LEU A 238 -14.81 -4.88 13.90
CA LEU A 238 -13.72 -4.99 12.93
C LEU A 238 -14.21 -5.76 11.71
N LYS A 239 -14.00 -5.21 10.51
CA LYS A 239 -14.32 -5.90 9.25
C LYS A 239 -13.05 -6.24 8.49
N VAL A 240 -12.93 -7.48 8.04
CA VAL A 240 -11.84 -7.91 7.15
C VAL A 240 -12.06 -7.31 5.76
N LEU A 241 -11.16 -6.42 5.34
CA LEU A 241 -11.16 -5.81 4.01
C LEU A 241 -10.29 -6.58 3.00
N GLN A 242 -9.26 -7.27 3.49
CA GLN A 242 -8.37 -8.13 2.70
C GLN A 242 -7.88 -9.26 3.58
N GLY A 243 -7.69 -10.44 3.00
CA GLY A 243 -7.33 -11.68 3.68
C GLY A 243 -8.25 -12.82 3.27
N GLU A 244 -7.96 -14.03 3.71
CA GLU A 244 -8.73 -15.24 3.39
C GLU A 244 -10.20 -15.16 3.85
N GLU A 245 -10.49 -14.33 4.85
CA GLU A 245 -11.83 -14.14 5.40
C GLU A 245 -12.44 -12.79 4.99
N HIS A 246 -12.20 -12.34 3.75
CA HIS A 246 -12.74 -11.09 3.22
C HIS A 246 -14.25 -10.92 3.51
N GLY A 247 -14.64 -9.76 4.04
CA GLY A 247 -16.01 -9.42 4.38
C GLY A 247 -16.46 -9.86 5.76
N LYS A 248 -15.72 -10.74 6.46
CA LYS A 248 -16.05 -11.18 7.82
C LYS A 248 -16.01 -10.00 8.80
N VAL A 249 -16.99 -9.96 9.71
CA VAL A 249 -17.16 -8.91 10.72
C VAL A 249 -17.05 -9.51 12.12
N TYR A 250 -16.27 -8.87 12.97
CA TYR A 250 -16.09 -9.21 14.38
C TYR A 250 -16.71 -8.11 15.25
N GLY A 251 -17.80 -8.43 15.95
CA GLY A 251 -18.41 -7.53 16.94
C GLY A 251 -17.56 -7.47 18.21
N LEU A 252 -16.88 -6.34 18.44
CA LEU A 252 -15.97 -6.23 19.59
C LEU A 252 -16.71 -6.14 20.92
N GLN A 253 -17.93 -5.62 20.91
CA GLN A 253 -18.73 -5.53 22.13
C GLN A 253 -19.13 -6.91 22.66
N ASP A 254 -19.40 -7.86 21.77
CA ASP A 254 -19.78 -9.21 22.15
C ASP A 254 -18.55 -9.98 22.65
N LEU A 255 -17.41 -9.84 21.97
CA LEU A 255 -16.14 -10.44 22.39
C LEU A 255 -15.67 -9.94 23.77
N VAL A 256 -15.89 -8.66 24.09
CA VAL A 256 -15.59 -8.08 25.41
C VAL A 256 -16.58 -8.53 26.49
N LYS A 257 -17.83 -8.85 26.14
CA LYS A 257 -18.83 -9.37 27.09
C LYS A 257 -18.63 -10.86 27.39
N GLU A 258 -18.29 -11.64 26.36
CA GLU A 258 -18.06 -13.09 26.45
C GLU A 258 -16.67 -13.42 27.00
N GLY A 259 -15.67 -12.57 26.75
CA GLY A 259 -14.29 -12.67 27.23
C GLY A 259 -14.03 -11.76 28.43
N ARG A 260 -13.58 -12.34 29.55
CA ARG A 260 -13.31 -11.68 30.84
C ARG A 260 -12.41 -10.43 30.75
N GLY A 261 -12.95 -9.25 30.42
CA GLY A 261 -12.28 -7.96 30.65
C GLY A 261 -12.33 -6.99 29.47
N THR A 262 -11.42 -6.02 29.48
CA THR A 262 -11.32 -4.92 28.50
C THR A 262 -10.47 -5.27 27.27
N ILE A 263 -10.06 -6.53 27.10
CA ILE A 263 -9.02 -6.94 26.16
C ILE A 263 -9.55 -7.96 25.15
N VAL A 264 -9.24 -7.75 23.88
CA VAL A 264 -9.50 -8.68 22.76
C VAL A 264 -8.17 -9.05 22.11
N ARG A 265 -7.84 -10.34 22.09
CA ARG A 265 -6.60 -10.89 21.53
C ARG A 265 -6.80 -11.26 20.07
N ILE A 266 -5.88 -10.83 19.22
CA ILE A 266 -5.89 -11.11 17.78
C ILE A 266 -4.65 -11.92 17.43
N GLY A 267 -4.85 -13.03 16.72
CA GLY A 267 -3.75 -13.84 16.24
C GLY A 267 -4.19 -14.82 15.16
N ARG A 268 -3.21 -15.51 14.59
CA ARG A 268 -3.49 -16.56 13.61
C ARG A 268 -4.24 -17.71 14.26
N LYS A 269 -5.21 -18.28 13.54
CA LYS A 269 -5.91 -19.49 13.93
C LYS A 269 -4.90 -20.62 14.18
N ASP A 270 -4.93 -21.22 15.35
CA ASP A 270 -3.93 -22.18 15.80
C ASP A 270 -4.54 -23.12 16.84
N LEU A 271 -4.09 -24.38 16.86
CA LEU A 271 -4.63 -25.38 17.80
C LEU A 271 -4.12 -25.20 19.24
N GLU A 272 -2.92 -24.62 19.40
CA GLU A 272 -2.27 -24.46 20.72
C GLU A 272 -2.57 -23.08 21.35
N VAL A 273 -2.93 -22.11 20.52
CA VAL A 273 -3.06 -20.70 20.92
C VAL A 273 -4.46 -20.20 20.61
N ARG A 274 -5.26 -20.02 21.67
CA ARG A 274 -6.58 -19.42 21.56
C ARG A 274 -6.50 -17.90 21.52
N ASN A 275 -7.08 -17.30 20.48
CA ASN A 275 -7.32 -15.86 20.37
C ASN A 275 -8.83 -15.59 20.41
N ASP A 276 -9.21 -14.37 20.75
CA ASP A 276 -10.62 -13.95 20.68
C ASP A 276 -11.01 -13.68 19.21
N ILE A 277 -10.07 -13.17 18.42
CA ILE A 277 -10.15 -13.06 16.96
C ILE A 277 -9.06 -13.95 16.36
N GLU A 278 -9.50 -15.05 15.76
CA GLU A 278 -8.64 -15.99 15.03
C GLU A 278 -8.69 -15.68 13.54
N LEU A 279 -7.60 -15.12 13.02
CA LEU A 279 -7.45 -14.83 11.60
C LEU A 279 -6.90 -16.05 10.87
N LYS A 280 -7.52 -16.45 9.76
CA LYS A 280 -6.94 -17.45 8.86
C LYS A 280 -5.75 -16.89 8.09
N ASP A 281 -4.70 -17.69 8.00
CA ASP A 281 -3.48 -17.43 7.24
C ASP A 281 -2.78 -18.77 6.98
N ASP A 282 -3.50 -19.62 6.26
CA ASP A 282 -3.13 -21.03 6.03
C ASP A 282 -2.06 -21.13 4.95
N LEU A 283 -2.01 -20.16 4.04
CA LEU A 283 -1.09 -20.13 2.90
C LEU A 283 0.31 -19.63 3.27
N ASN A 284 0.42 -18.68 4.21
CA ASN A 284 1.66 -17.92 4.35
C ASN A 284 2.18 -17.74 5.78
N CYS A 285 1.36 -17.97 6.81
CA CYS A 285 1.75 -17.89 8.23
C CYS A 285 2.43 -16.56 8.66
N TYR A 286 2.12 -15.45 7.98
CA TYR A 286 2.65 -14.12 8.31
C TYR A 286 2.01 -13.52 9.57
N ILE A 287 0.79 -13.93 9.90
CA ILE A 287 0.15 -13.56 11.15
C ILE A 287 0.75 -14.44 12.25
N SER A 288 1.47 -13.82 13.19
CA SER A 288 1.91 -14.49 14.42
C SER A 288 0.72 -15.13 15.16
N ARG A 289 0.95 -16.30 15.77
CA ARG A 289 -0.05 -16.99 16.62
C ARG A 289 -0.61 -16.09 17.72
N ARG A 290 0.21 -15.18 18.24
CA ARG A 290 -0.17 -14.08 19.12
C ARG A 290 0.31 -12.79 18.46
N HIS A 291 -0.58 -12.09 17.77
CA HIS A 291 -0.17 -10.98 16.92
C HIS A 291 -0.37 -9.63 17.58
N ALA A 292 -1.59 -9.34 18.01
CA ALA A 292 -1.93 -8.02 18.55
C ALA A 292 -2.94 -8.13 19.69
N THR A 293 -3.05 -7.02 20.42
CA THR A 293 -4.01 -6.85 21.51
C THR A 293 -4.81 -5.58 21.27
N LEU A 294 -6.14 -5.71 21.24
CA LEU A 294 -7.06 -4.59 21.35
C LEU A 294 -7.47 -4.40 22.80
N GLU A 295 -7.49 -3.16 23.24
CA GLU A 295 -7.81 -2.78 24.61
C GLU A 295 -8.85 -1.66 24.60
N ARG A 296 -9.96 -1.90 25.29
CA ARG A 296 -11.00 -0.90 25.56
C ARG A 296 -10.61 -0.11 26.80
N GLY A 297 -10.25 1.15 26.61
CA GLY A 297 -10.00 2.10 27.68
C GLY A 297 -11.29 2.66 28.28
N ASP A 298 -11.13 3.70 29.09
CA ASP A 298 -12.24 4.45 29.68
C ASP A 298 -13.03 5.21 28.59
N SER A 299 -14.31 5.46 28.85
CA SER A 299 -15.19 6.22 27.94
C SER A 299 -15.27 5.66 26.51
N ASP A 300 -15.24 4.33 26.36
CA ASP A 300 -15.39 3.62 25.08
C ASP A 300 -14.32 4.00 24.04
N THR A 301 -13.13 4.38 24.52
CA THR A 301 -11.93 4.53 23.70
C THR A 301 -11.28 3.17 23.44
N TRP A 302 -10.65 3.01 22.28
CA TRP A 302 -10.00 1.76 21.90
C TRP A 302 -8.54 2.02 21.53
N TYR A 303 -7.69 1.07 21.91
CA TYR A 303 -6.26 1.07 21.64
C TYR A 303 -5.86 -0.25 21.00
N ILE A 304 -4.95 -0.20 20.03
CA ILE A 304 -4.31 -1.36 19.43
C ILE A 304 -2.83 -1.39 19.83
N ARG A 305 -2.33 -2.55 20.23
CA ARG A 305 -0.93 -2.80 20.62
C ARG A 305 -0.35 -3.95 19.80
N ASP A 306 0.93 -3.83 19.46
CA ASP A 306 1.67 -4.88 18.77
C ASP A 306 2.20 -5.92 19.77
N GLY A 307 1.68 -7.14 19.68
CA GLY A 307 1.98 -8.24 20.58
C GLY A 307 0.87 -8.59 21.57
N GLN A 308 1.17 -9.55 22.43
CA GLN A 308 0.30 -9.99 23.53
C GLN A 308 1.11 -10.38 24.77
N TRP A 309 0.47 -10.31 25.94
CA TRP A 309 1.01 -10.87 27.18
C TRP A 309 0.98 -12.40 27.15
N VAL A 310 2.10 -13.03 27.50
CA VAL A 310 2.25 -14.49 27.63
C VAL A 310 2.75 -14.81 29.03
N ARG A 311 2.22 -15.90 29.62
CA ARG A 311 2.69 -16.38 30.91
C ARG A 311 3.74 -17.47 30.68
N GLU A 312 5.01 -17.15 30.93
CA GLU A 312 6.14 -18.08 30.79
C GLU A 312 6.91 -18.14 32.12
N GLY A 313 7.13 -19.35 32.64
CA GLY A 313 7.88 -19.54 33.91
C GLY A 313 7.27 -18.81 35.12
N GLY A 314 5.96 -18.58 35.14
CA GLY A 314 5.27 -17.88 36.22
C GLY A 314 5.28 -16.35 36.14
N ARG A 315 5.97 -15.75 35.15
CA ARG A 315 5.96 -14.30 34.90
C ARG A 315 5.18 -13.96 33.64
N ASN A 316 4.55 -12.80 33.63
CA ASN A 316 3.92 -12.25 32.42
C ASN A 316 4.98 -11.50 31.61
N THR A 317 5.22 -11.92 30.38
CA THR A 317 6.16 -11.29 29.45
C THR A 317 5.40 -10.81 28.21
N TRP A 318 5.75 -9.63 27.70
CA TRP A 318 5.18 -9.14 26.46
C TRP A 318 5.90 -9.79 25.28
N LYS A 319 5.16 -10.45 24.39
CA LYS A 319 5.70 -10.96 23.12
C LYS A 319 5.17 -10.14 21.96
N ARG A 320 6.06 -9.43 21.28
CA ARG A 320 5.76 -8.70 20.04
C ARG A 320 5.46 -9.66 18.90
N SER A 321 4.70 -9.20 17.91
CA SER A 321 4.52 -9.96 16.68
C SER A 321 5.84 -10.04 15.90
N VAL A 322 5.94 -11.02 15.01
CA VAL A 322 7.14 -11.21 14.18
C VAL A 322 7.21 -10.18 13.05
N ASN A 323 6.06 -9.84 12.47
CA ASN A 323 5.96 -9.00 11.27
C ASN A 323 5.42 -7.59 11.53
N GLY A 324 5.19 -7.23 12.79
CA GLY A 324 4.65 -5.94 13.18
C GLY A 324 3.14 -5.82 12.96
N THR A 325 2.52 -4.94 13.75
CA THR A 325 1.14 -4.48 13.56
C THR A 325 1.20 -3.04 13.05
N PHE A 326 0.38 -2.71 12.06
CA PHE A 326 0.36 -1.36 11.46
C PHE A 326 -1.03 -0.74 11.59
N LEU A 327 -1.07 0.54 11.97
CA LEU A 327 -2.26 1.38 12.01
C LEU A 327 -2.13 2.46 10.94
N ASN A 328 -3.01 2.45 9.94
CA ASN A 328 -2.97 3.37 8.79
C ASN A 328 -1.58 3.43 8.12
N GLY A 329 -0.91 2.27 8.02
CA GLY A 329 0.43 2.16 7.45
C GLY A 329 1.59 2.51 8.39
N LYS A 330 1.32 3.02 9.60
CA LYS A 330 2.35 3.29 10.62
C LYS A 330 2.51 2.08 11.54
N GLU A 331 3.73 1.58 11.68
CA GLU A 331 4.05 0.50 12.63
C GLU A 331 3.79 0.99 14.07
N ILE A 332 3.12 0.16 14.85
CA ILE A 332 2.88 0.40 16.28
C ILE A 332 3.68 -0.57 17.13
N ASP A 333 3.93 -0.17 18.38
CA ASP A 333 4.67 -0.97 19.36
C ASP A 333 3.78 -1.44 20.51
N GLN A 334 4.41 -1.93 21.59
CA GLN A 334 3.73 -2.38 22.79
C GLN A 334 3.00 -1.26 23.56
N ASN A 335 3.42 0.00 23.39
CA ASN A 335 2.76 1.16 23.99
C ASN A 335 1.41 1.43 23.31
N GLY A 336 1.29 0.98 22.06
CA GLY A 336 0.07 1.02 21.28
C GLY A 336 -0.30 2.39 20.75
N ALA A 337 -1.42 2.43 20.03
CA ALA A 337 -1.99 3.65 19.49
C ALA A 337 -3.51 3.65 19.67
N ARG A 338 -4.08 4.84 19.87
CA ARG A 338 -5.53 5.03 19.86
C ARG A 338 -6.07 4.78 18.46
N ILE A 339 -7.18 4.05 18.36
CA ILE A 339 -7.88 3.81 17.09
C ILE A 339 -9.19 4.59 17.02
N LEU A 340 -9.53 5.03 15.82
CA LEU A 340 -10.70 5.82 15.47
C LEU A 340 -11.54 5.10 14.41
N SER A 341 -12.84 5.38 14.39
CA SER A 341 -13.76 4.83 13.37
C SER A 341 -13.26 5.21 11.97
N GLY A 342 -13.02 4.19 11.13
CA GLY A 342 -12.44 4.32 9.79
C GLY A 342 -10.99 3.85 9.68
N ASP A 343 -10.27 3.69 10.78
CA ASP A 343 -8.86 3.28 10.77
C ASP A 343 -8.66 1.86 10.22
N ILE A 344 -7.53 1.67 9.54
CA ILE A 344 -7.12 0.40 8.93
C ILE A 344 -5.99 -0.21 9.76
N LEU A 345 -6.20 -1.44 10.20
CA LEU A 345 -5.19 -2.28 10.83
C LEU A 345 -4.65 -3.26 9.81
N THR A 346 -3.33 -3.39 9.70
CA THR A 346 -2.67 -4.36 8.83
C THR A 346 -1.82 -5.32 9.66
N MET A 347 -2.02 -6.61 9.43
CA MET A 347 -1.30 -7.72 10.08
C MET A 347 -0.97 -8.76 8.99
N GLY A 348 0.30 -8.84 8.57
CA GLY A 348 0.68 -9.69 7.44
C GLY A 348 -0.04 -9.29 6.15
N GLU A 349 -0.81 -10.21 5.56
CA GLU A 349 -1.62 -9.92 4.36
C GLU A 349 -3.03 -9.41 4.66
N THR A 350 -3.45 -9.48 5.92
CA THR A 350 -4.82 -9.20 6.32
C THR A 350 -4.96 -7.75 6.74
N THR A 351 -5.96 -7.07 6.19
CA THR A 351 -6.32 -5.70 6.59
C THR A 351 -7.71 -5.68 7.18
N LEU A 352 -7.85 -5.05 8.34
CA LEU A 352 -9.10 -4.92 9.08
C LEU A 352 -9.48 -3.45 9.17
N LYS A 353 -10.77 -3.11 9.03
CA LYS A 353 -11.28 -1.76 9.29
C LYS A 353 -11.96 -1.71 10.63
N PHE A 354 -11.54 -0.78 11.47
CA PHE A 354 -12.25 -0.47 12.71
C PHE A 354 -13.43 0.45 12.41
N MET A 355 -14.62 0.04 12.87
CA MET A 355 -15.85 0.80 12.71
C MET A 355 -16.55 0.91 14.06
N LYS A 356 -16.98 2.13 14.35
CA LYS A 356 -17.66 2.52 15.58
C LYS A 356 -18.70 3.58 15.25
#